data_AF-A0A4Q1KN20-F1
#
_entry.id   AF-A0A4Q1KN20-F1
#
_cell.length_a   1.000
_cell.length_b   1.000
_cell.length_c   1.000
_cell.angle_alpha   90.00
_cell.angle_beta   90.00
_cell.angle_gamma   90.00
#
_symmetry.space_group_name_H-M   'P 1'
#
loop_
_entity.id
_entity.type
_entity.pdbx_description
1 polymer ?
#
loop_
_entity_poly.entity_id
_entity_poly.type
_entity_poly.pdbx_seq_one_letter_code
_entity_poly.pdbx_strand_id
1 'polypeptide(L)' 'MEEKPDWRSESYAKAFEAHDRADFAQEFLRRNPDYRDQYARAIDAAPIARKRLAKHWGLVFRGRP' A
#
# COMPACT_ATOMS: atom_id res chain seq x y z
N MET A 1 15.07 27.40 15.92
CA MET A 1 14.82 26.11 15.25
C MET A 1 13.37 25.78 15.48
N GLU A 2 12.63 25.48 14.42
CA GLU A 2 11.22 25.08 14.54
C GLU A 2 11.16 23.71 15.22
N GLU A 3 10.38 23.62 16.30
CA GLU A 3 10.21 22.39 17.05
C GLU A 3 9.46 21.38 16.18
N LYS A 4 10.02 20.18 16.00
CA LYS A 4 9.38 19.14 15.19
C LYS A 4 8.10 18.71 15.91
N PRO A 5 6.94 18.70 15.24
CA PRO A 5 5.71 18.25 15.87
C PRO A 5 5.87 16.81 16.35
N ASP A 6 5.47 16.55 17.60
CA ASP A 6 5.44 15.19 18.14
C ASP A 6 4.40 14.39 17.37
N TRP A 7 4.84 13.35 16.67
CA TRP A 7 3.97 12.49 15.88
C TRP A 7 2.94 11.73 16.73
N ARG A 8 3.15 11.65 18.05
CA ARG A 8 2.21 11.04 19.00
C ARG A 8 1.13 12.01 19.48
N SER A 9 1.20 13.29 19.14
CA SER A 9 0.21 14.27 19.57
C SER A 9 -1.13 14.06 18.86
N GLU A 10 -2.21 14.45 19.53
CA GLU A 10 -3.56 14.41 18.94
C GLU A 10 -3.67 15.34 17.72
N SER A 11 -3.01 16.51 17.76
CA SER A 11 -3.01 17.45 16.65
C SER A 11 -2.32 16.88 15.40
N TYR A 12 -1.24 16.13 15.58
CA TYR A 12 -0.58 15.42 14.49
C TYR A 12 -1.49 14.34 13.92
N ALA A 13 -2.11 13.51 14.76
CA ALA A 13 -3.04 12.48 14.32
C ALA A 13 -4.25 13.04 13.54
N LYS A 14 -4.83 14.16 14.01
CA LYS A 14 -5.94 14.86 13.35
C LYS A 14 -5.57 15.39 11.96
N ALA A 15 -4.34 15.86 11.77
CA ALA A 15 -3.90 16.34 10.46
C ALA A 15 -3.97 15.25 9.35
N PHE A 16 -3.90 13.98 9.72
CA PHE A 16 -3.96 12.84 8.79
C PHE A 16 -5.30 12.09 8.81
N GLU A 17 -6.30 12.56 9.56
CA GLU A 17 -7.58 11.84 9.73
C GLU A 17 -8.33 11.66 8.41
N ALA A 18 -8.31 12.67 7.54
CA ALA A 18 -8.94 12.64 6.22
C ALA A 18 -8.08 11.99 5.12
N HIS A 19 -6.85 11.54 5.44
CA HIS A 19 -5.96 10.95 4.43
C HIS A 19 -6.33 9.50 4.14
N ASP A 20 -6.26 9.11 2.88
CA ASP A 20 -6.44 7.72 2.48
C ASP A 20 -5.23 6.88 2.90
N ARG A 21 -5.39 6.17 4.02
CA ARG A 21 -4.36 5.29 4.57
C ARG A 21 -4.08 4.09 3.68
N ALA A 22 -5.04 3.64 2.89
CA ALA A 22 -4.86 2.51 1.99
C ALA A 22 -3.98 2.92 0.80
N ASP A 23 -4.21 4.10 0.22
CA ASP A 23 -3.33 4.66 -0.80
C ASP A 23 -1.92 4.87 -0.22
N PHE A 24 -1.80 5.41 0.99
CA PHE A 24 -0.50 5.55 1.65
C PHE A 24 0.22 4.21 1.87
N ALA A 25 -0.50 3.12 2.18
CA ALA A 25 0.11 1.80 2.28
C ALA A 25 0.60 1.28 0.90
N GLN A 26 -0.18 1.53 -0.16
CA GLN A 26 0.18 1.15 -1.53
C GLN A 26 1.46 1.85 -2.01
N GLU A 27 1.69 3.09 -1.53
CA GLU A 27 2.90 3.87 -1.81
C GLU A 27 4.19 3.16 -1.37
N PHE A 28 4.18 2.40 -0.26
CA PHE A 28 5.34 1.58 0.16
C PHE A 28 5.54 0.39 -0.76
N LEU A 29 4.45 -0.30 -1.11
CA LEU A 29 4.49 -1.47 -1.99
C LEU A 29 5.03 -1.11 -3.37
N ARG A 30 4.56 -0.02 -3.99
CA ARG A 30 5.04 0.38 -5.33
C ARG A 30 6.52 0.77 -5.37
N ARG A 31 7.13 1.11 -4.22
CA ARG A 31 8.56 1.42 -4.10
C ARG A 31 9.40 0.18 -3.79
N ASN A 32 8.78 -0.93 -3.40
CA ASN A 32 9.48 -2.19 -3.16
C ASN A 32 9.86 -2.87 -4.50
N PRO A 33 11.14 -3.16 -4.76
CA PRO A 33 11.58 -3.78 -6.02
C PRO A 33 11.03 -5.20 -6.21
N ASP A 34 10.98 -6.01 -5.15
CA ASP A 34 10.43 -7.37 -5.21
C ASP A 34 8.95 -7.36 -5.56
N TYR A 35 8.19 -6.41 -4.98
CA TYR A 35 6.78 -6.24 -5.32
C TYR A 35 6.61 -5.90 -6.80
N ARG A 36 7.41 -4.97 -7.33
CA ARG A 36 7.34 -4.55 -8.74
C ARG A 36 7.60 -5.71 -9.68
N ASP A 37 8.63 -6.50 -9.43
CA ASP A 37 8.99 -7.65 -10.25
C ASP A 37 7.91 -8.74 -10.19
N GLN A 38 7.40 -9.04 -9.00
CA GLN A 38 6.34 -10.03 -8.82
C GLN A 38 5.01 -9.56 -9.45
N TYR A 39 4.67 -8.28 -9.31
CA TYR A 39 3.48 -7.69 -9.90
C TYR A 39 3.54 -7.72 -11.43
N ALA A 40 4.67 -7.32 -12.03
CA ALA A 40 4.86 -7.36 -13.49
C ALA A 40 4.71 -8.78 -14.05
N ARG A 41 5.18 -9.81 -13.32
CA ARG A 41 4.98 -11.22 -13.71
C ARG A 41 3.55 -11.70 -13.53
N ALA A 42 2.80 -11.10 -12.60
CA ALA A 42 1.46 -11.56 -12.22
C ALA A 42 0.32 -10.87 -12.98
N ILE A 43 0.53 -9.68 -13.54
CA ILE A 43 -0.56 -8.87 -14.13
C ILE A 43 -1.22 -9.57 -15.33
N ASP A 44 -0.40 -10.17 -16.19
CA ASP A 44 -0.84 -10.94 -17.36
C ASP A 44 -1.01 -12.43 -17.06
N ALA A 45 -0.78 -12.85 -15.81
CA ALA A 45 -0.87 -14.23 -15.41
C ALA A 45 -2.31 -14.67 -15.09
N ALA A 46 -2.48 -16.00 -15.03
CA ALA A 46 -3.71 -16.64 -14.61
C ALA A 46 -4.19 -16.11 -13.24
N PRO A 47 -5.51 -16.06 -12.98
CA PRO A 47 -6.09 -15.52 -11.74
C PRO A 47 -5.47 -16.07 -10.45
N ILE A 48 -5.01 -17.32 -10.47
CA ILE A 48 -4.35 -17.95 -9.31
C ILE A 48 -3.02 -17.29 -8.94
N ALA A 49 -2.26 -16.77 -9.92
CA ALA A 49 -1.00 -16.07 -9.68
C ALA A 49 -1.27 -14.72 -9.00
N ARG A 50 -2.28 -13.98 -9.47
CA ARG A 50 -2.74 -12.74 -8.84
C ARG A 50 -3.23 -12.95 -7.41
N LYS A 51 -3.95 -14.04 -7.15
CA LYS A 51 -4.38 -14.41 -5.78
C LYS A 51 -3.21 -14.73 -4.86
N ARG A 52 -2.16 -15.40 -5.35
CA ARG A 52 -0.94 -15.67 -4.58
C ARG A 52 -0.17 -14.39 -4.25
N LEU A 53 0.00 -13.50 -5.23
CA LEU A 53 0.59 -12.18 -5.04
C LEU A 53 -0.18 -11.39 -3.97
N ALA A 54 -1.52 -11.38 -4.07
CA ALA A 54 -2.38 -10.68 -3.14
C ALA A 54 -2.19 -11.18 -1.70
N LYS A 55 -2.18 -12.51 -1.50
CA LYS A 55 -1.96 -13.12 -0.19
C LYS A 55 -0.57 -12.78 0.38
N HIS A 56 0.47 -12.75 -0.46
CA HIS A 56 1.83 -12.49 -0.01
C HIS A 56 2.02 -11.04 0.47
N TRP A 57 1.46 -10.07 -0.25
CA TRP A 57 1.62 -8.64 0.04
C TRP A 57 0.47 -8.01 0.85
N GLY A 58 -0.52 -8.80 1.28
CA GLY A 58 -1.67 -8.32 2.04
C GLY A 58 -2.63 -7.45 1.22
N LEU A 59 -2.74 -7.71 -0.09
CA LEU A 59 -3.58 -6.94 -1.00
C LEU A 59 -4.96 -7.57 -1.22
N VAL A 60 -5.92 -6.73 -1.60
CA VAL A 60 -7.19 -7.16 -2.17
C VAL A 60 -7.33 -6.50 -3.54
N PHE A 61 -7.27 -7.30 -4.61
CA PHE A 61 -7.60 -6.80 -5.94
C PHE A 61 -9.11 -6.78 -6.10
N ARG A 62 -9.66 -5.64 -6.52
CA ARG A 62 -11.04 -5.60 -7.01
C ARG A 62 -11.07 -6.46 -8.28
N GLY A 63 -11.69 -7.64 -8.20
CA GLY A 63 -12.05 -8.38 -9.40
C GLY A 63 -12.91 -7.46 -10.26
N ARG A 64 -12.55 -7.27 -11.53
CA ARG A 64 -13.53 -6.69 -12.47
C ARG A 64 -14.72 -7.67 -12.52
N PRO A 65 -15.98 -7.17 -12.52
CA PRO A 65 -17.12 -8.01 -12.83
C PRO A 65 -16.96 -8.67 -14.20
#